data_AF-A0A485BTW4-F1
#
_entry.id   AF-A0A485BTW4-F1
#
_cell.length_a   1.000
_cell.length_b   1.000
_cell.length_c   1.000
_cell.angle_alpha   90.00
_cell.angle_beta   90.00
_cell.angle_gamma   90.00
#
_symmetry.space_group_name_H-M   'P 1'
#
loop_
_entity.id
_entity.type
_entity.pdbx_description
1 polymer ?
#
loop_
_entity_poly.entity_id
_entity_poly.type
_entity_poly.pdbx_seq_one_letter_code
_entity_poly.pdbx_strand_id
1 'polypeptide(L)' 'MGRERFVRNKASGQFFDKNKLHALDHHGDFFKVAGPLNIARTPQGRPIIFSGRRF' A
#
# COMPACT_ATOMS: atom_id res chain seq x y z
N MET A 1 10.24 -10.21 7.14
CA MET A 1 11.34 -9.25 7.39
C MET A 1 11.57 -8.46 6.09
N GLY A 2 10.87 -7.33 5.91
CA GLY A 2 10.82 -6.61 4.62
C GLY A 2 10.92 -5.10 4.83
N ARG A 3 11.87 -4.48 4.11
CA ARG A 3 12.54 -3.20 4.41
C ARG A 3 11.62 -1.97 4.49
N GLU A 4 11.95 -1.12 5.45
CA GLU A 4 11.23 0.09 5.85
C GLU A 4 11.17 1.15 4.73
N ARG A 5 9.97 1.71 4.55
CA ARG A 5 9.65 2.76 3.57
C ARG A 5 9.43 4.14 4.19
N PHE A 6 9.43 4.21 5.52
CA PHE A 6 9.21 5.42 6.29
C PHE A 6 10.53 5.96 6.77
N VAL A 7 11.10 6.89 6.01
CA VAL A 7 12.16 7.77 6.51
C VAL A 7 11.42 8.80 7.37
N ARG A 8 11.54 8.76 8.70
CA ARG A 8 10.92 9.75 9.60
C ARG A 8 11.92 10.86 9.93
N ASN A 9 12.53 11.47 8.92
CA ASN A 9 13.59 12.46 9.13
C ASN A 9 12.98 13.86 9.32
N LYS A 10 12.81 14.28 10.58
CA LYS A 10 12.28 15.59 10.96
C LYS A 10 13.14 16.77 10.52
N ALA A 11 14.47 16.60 10.42
CA ALA A 11 15.38 17.68 10.02
C ALA A 11 15.29 18.01 8.52
N SER A 12 15.05 17.00 7.67
CA SER A 12 14.90 17.16 6.21
C SER A 12 13.45 17.35 5.74
N GLY A 13 12.45 17.09 6.59
CA GLY A 13 11.04 17.05 6.21
C GLY A 13 10.66 15.86 5.32
N GLN A 14 11.57 14.91 5.08
CA GLN A 14 11.27 13.72 4.27
C GLN A 14 10.56 12.66 5.12
N PHE A 15 9.29 12.40 4.80
CA PHE A 15 8.42 11.41 5.47
C PHE A 15 8.30 10.07 4.73
N PHE A 16 8.68 10.05 3.46
CA PHE A 16 8.63 8.86 2.61
C PHE A 16 9.71 8.94 1.53
N ASP A 17 10.27 7.79 1.18
CA ASP A 17 11.17 7.66 0.05
C ASP A 17 10.36 7.58 -1.25
N LYS A 18 10.46 8.62 -2.08
CA LYS A 18 9.78 8.71 -3.37
C LYS A 18 10.20 7.57 -4.32
N ASN A 19 11.46 7.12 -4.25
CA ASN A 19 11.99 6.09 -5.14
C ASN A 19 11.48 4.68 -4.79
N LYS A 20 10.91 4.50 -3.60
CA LYS A 20 10.25 3.24 -3.19
C LYS A 20 8.76 3.23 -3.51
N LEU A 21 8.22 4.27 -4.15
CA LEU A 21 6.81 4.41 -4.49
C LEU A 21 6.51 3.74 -5.83
N HIS A 22 5.84 2.60 -5.77
CA HIS A 22 5.38 1.88 -6.96
C HIS A 22 3.89 2.16 -7.13
N ALA A 23 3.53 2.84 -8.22
CA ALA A 23 2.14 2.98 -8.64
C ALA A 23 1.57 1.62 -9.06
N LEU A 24 0.26 1.41 -8.86
CA LEU A 24 -0.42 0.20 -9.32
C LEU A 24 -0.80 0.34 -10.80
N ASP A 25 -1.26 1.52 -11.19
CA ASP A 25 -1.72 1.91 -12.53
C ASP A 25 -2.56 0.83 -13.23
N HIS A 26 -3.60 0.34 -12.54
CA HIS A 26 -4.49 -0.69 -13.05
C HIS A 26 -5.63 -0.09 -13.88
N HIS A 27 -5.84 -0.61 -15.10
CA HIS A 27 -6.98 -0.27 -15.97
C HIS A 27 -7.62 -1.58 -16.45
N GLY A 28 -8.87 -1.80 -16.06
CA GLY A 28 -9.67 -2.95 -16.49
C GLY A 28 -11.13 -2.56 -16.72
N ASP A 29 -11.94 -3.52 -17.14
CA ASP A 29 -13.31 -3.28 -17.64
C ASP A 29 -14.22 -2.58 -16.62
N PHE A 30 -13.97 -2.78 -15.33
CA PHE A 30 -14.79 -2.25 -14.24
C PHE A 30 -14.08 -1.20 -13.38
N PHE A 31 -12.75 -1.17 -13.38
CA PHE A 31 -11.99 -0.33 -12.46
C PHE A 31 -10.76 0.29 -13.11
N LYS A 32 -10.52 1.56 -12.76
CA LYS A 32 -9.32 2.33 -13.11
C LYS A 32 -8.71 2.88 -11.82
N VAL A 33 -7.58 2.32 -11.41
CA VAL A 33 -6.94 2.58 -10.11
C VAL A 33 -5.49 2.96 -10.31
N ALA A 34 -5.17 4.25 -10.13
CA ALA A 34 -3.79 4.74 -10.22
C ALA A 34 -2.89 4.13 -9.13
N GLY A 35 -3.40 4.05 -7.89
CA GLY A 35 -2.57 3.73 -6.72
C GLY A 35 -1.41 4.72 -6.50
N PRO A 36 -0.51 4.46 -5.54
CA PRO A 36 -0.58 3.44 -4.49
C PRO A 36 -1.51 3.84 -3.35
N LEU A 37 -1.87 2.86 -2.51
CA LEU A 37 -2.64 3.12 -1.30
C LEU A 37 -1.87 4.09 -0.38
N ASN A 38 -2.52 5.18 0.04
CA ASN A 38 -1.89 6.29 0.79
C ASN A 38 -1.73 6.00 2.30
N ILE A 39 -1.50 4.73 2.67
CA ILE A 39 -1.32 4.31 4.07
C ILE A 39 -0.13 3.36 4.20
N ALA A 40 0.42 3.26 5.41
CA ALA A 40 1.43 2.27 5.72
C ALA A 40 0.90 0.84 5.61
N ARG A 41 1.75 -0.09 5.14
CA ARG A 41 1.41 -1.51 5.17
C ARG A 41 1.17 -1.93 6.61
N THR A 42 0.07 -2.65 6.85
CA THR A 42 -0.15 -3.32 8.12
C THR A 42 0.87 -4.44 8.31
N PRO A 43 1.21 -4.83 9.55
CA PRO A 43 2.13 -5.96 9.80
C PRO A 43 1.70 -7.26 9.11
N GLN A 44 0.39 -7.49 8.99
CA GLN A 44 -0.18 -8.67 8.32
C GLN A 44 -0.12 -8.58 6.78
N GLY A 45 0.00 -7.38 6.21
CA GLY A 45 0.14 -7.13 4.77
C GLY A 45 -1.14 -7.34 3.95
N ARG A 46 -2.04 -8.23 4.35
CA ARG A 46 -3.36 -8.50 3.74
C ARG A 46 -4.40 -8.79 4.82
N PRO A 47 -5.64 -8.32 4.67
CA PRO A 47 -6.71 -8.68 5.58
C PRO A 47 -7.10 -10.16 5.43
N ILE A 48 -7.67 -10.73 6.49
CA ILE A 48 -8.33 -12.05 6.41
C ILE A 48 -9.61 -11.86 5.60
N ILE A 49 -9.78 -12.65 4.53
CA ILE A 49 -10.99 -12.64 3.70
C ILE A 49 -11.87 -13.80 4.17
N PHE A 50 -13.08 -13.50 4.62
CA PHE A 50 -14.09 -14.50 4.93
C PHE A 50 -15.20 -14.44 3.90
N SER A 51 -15.56 -15.59 3.32
CA SER A 51 -16.75 -15.74 2.48
C SER A 51 -17.58 -16.89 3.03
N GLY A 52 -18.80 -16.59 3.48
CA GLY A 52 -19.74 -17.58 3.97
C GLY A 52 -20.76 -17.91 2.91
N ARG A 53 -20.83 -19.17 2.47
CA ARG A 53 -22.01 -19.73 1.84
C ARG A 53 -22.72 -20.56 2.90
N ARG A 54 -23.83 -20.06 3.42
CA ARG A 54 -24.77 -20.86 4.20
C ARG A 54 -25.54 -21.70 3.19
N PHE A 55 -25.54 -23.02 3.35
CA PHE A 55 -26.47 -23.89 2.62
C PHE A 55 -27.89 -23.69 3.15
#